data_AF-A0A942F3H1-F1
#
_entry.id   AF-A0A942F3H1-F1
#
_cell.length_a   1.000
_cell.length_b   1.000
_cell.length_c   1.000
_cell.angle_alpha   90.00
_cell.angle_beta   90.00
_cell.angle_gamma   90.00
#
_symmetry.space_group_name_H-M   'P 1'
#
loop_
_entity.id
_entity.type
_entity.pdbx_description
1 polymer ?
#
loop_
_entity_poly.entity_id
_entity_poly.type
_entity_poly.pdbx_seq_one_letter_code
_entity_poly.pdbx_strand_id
1 'polypeptide(L)'
;MVKKIMSDMVSKNNSKTESRKTVKRFVSEKEENIKIDERLNKLHLLKKKVDDESPRVDIERNSFEETTREAHKGHKSLWFVALFAILVLFLALSSNFSSAKVTITPKSKDFKLEELLSAVRGSVEGPDLSFEIVSMEGSESTNITATTQKEMKTPARGQVLIYNKYGASPQKLSIDTRLEGSNGKIYKTDKEVVIPGMTGDTPGFIKVGIYGNEPGEAYNSSPLDFKIFGFRGTGKYDKFYARSEGDITGGMSGKFYVVSEEEKTKVSLDLTTTLKDSLTKKVLEQVPPDYVLFKDSLIFKEGNSNVSATQKEESAPVSVNGSVFGFLFKESDLVKKVAKIAIPDYAGEEVFIPELENFILTFGNKDGLSVDSKNLNFRLTGTGKVVYKINESEIASQLLGRKKEDFKRILSENKNIENAELILRPLWRSKLPDKLKRVKIVVNYGEK
;
A
#
# COMPACT_ATOMS: atom_id res chain seq x y z
N MET A 1 33.70 13.49 9.34
CA MET A 1 33.19 14.01 8.05
C MET A 1 33.80 13.31 6.82
N VAL A 2 34.20 12.03 6.88
CA VAL A 2 34.93 11.35 5.78
C VAL A 2 34.14 10.16 5.17
N LYS A 3 33.04 9.72 5.79
CA LYS A 3 32.21 8.61 5.25
C LYS A 3 31.19 9.00 4.18
N LYS A 4 30.96 10.30 3.93
CA LYS A 4 30.01 10.77 2.90
C LYS A 4 30.65 11.03 1.53
N ILE A 5 31.99 11.03 1.45
CA ILE A 5 32.71 11.29 0.19
C ILE A 5 33.00 9.97 -0.57
N MET A 6 33.03 8.81 0.12
CA MET A 6 33.26 7.53 -0.55
C MET A 6 32.02 6.90 -1.20
N SER A 7 30.79 7.25 -0.80
CA SER A 7 29.60 6.72 -1.49
C SER A 7 29.32 7.41 -2.83
N ASP A 8 29.70 8.69 -2.96
CA ASP A 8 29.51 9.45 -4.21
C ASP A 8 30.54 9.11 -5.29
N MET A 9 31.69 8.53 -4.93
CA MET A 9 32.65 8.01 -5.90
C MET A 9 32.23 6.65 -6.51
N VAL A 10 31.42 5.85 -5.82
CA VAL A 10 30.97 4.54 -6.32
C VAL A 10 29.80 4.69 -7.31
N SER A 11 28.89 5.65 -7.07
CA SER A 11 27.77 5.94 -7.98
C SER A 11 28.24 6.47 -9.36
N LYS A 12 29.26 7.34 -9.38
CA LYS A 12 29.82 7.89 -10.63
C LYS A 12 30.59 6.88 -11.48
N ASN A 13 31.04 5.76 -10.90
CA ASN A 13 31.77 4.72 -11.64
C ASN A 13 30.84 3.69 -12.30
N ASN A 14 29.64 3.46 -11.75
CA ASN A 14 28.65 2.58 -12.37
C ASN A 14 28.01 3.22 -13.62
N SER A 15 27.75 4.53 -13.63
CA SER A 15 27.20 5.21 -14.83
C SER A 15 28.20 5.25 -16.01
N LYS A 16 29.51 5.36 -15.72
CA LYS A 16 30.57 5.23 -16.74
C LYS A 16 30.71 3.79 -17.27
N THR A 17 30.39 2.78 -16.46
CA THR A 17 30.49 1.37 -16.86
C THR A 17 29.32 0.95 -17.75
N GLU A 18 28.11 1.46 -17.48
CA GLU A 18 26.95 1.23 -18.35
C GLU A 18 27.05 2.01 -19.66
N SER A 19 27.47 3.29 -19.65
CA SER A 19 27.70 4.04 -20.88
C SER A 19 28.78 3.40 -21.77
N ARG A 20 29.83 2.81 -21.20
CA ARG A 20 30.85 2.07 -21.98
C ARG A 20 30.33 0.75 -22.57
N LYS A 21 29.38 0.07 -21.91
CA LYS A 21 28.74 -1.15 -22.45
C LYS A 21 27.79 -0.81 -23.60
N THR A 22 27.04 0.28 -23.49
CA THR A 22 26.12 0.74 -24.55
C THR A 22 26.89 1.19 -25.79
N VAL A 23 27.98 1.96 -25.61
CA VAL A 23 28.83 2.38 -26.74
C VAL A 23 29.54 1.19 -27.40
N LYS A 24 30.02 0.19 -26.65
CA LYS A 24 30.61 -1.03 -27.26
C LYS A 24 29.60 -1.85 -28.06
N ARG A 25 28.33 -1.89 -27.64
CA ARG A 25 27.27 -2.61 -28.35
C ARG A 25 26.90 -1.90 -29.66
N PHE A 26 26.80 -0.58 -29.65
CA PHE A 26 26.58 0.23 -30.86
C PHE A 26 27.75 0.18 -31.84
N VAL A 27 29.00 0.13 -31.37
CA VAL A 27 30.18 -0.02 -32.24
C VAL A 27 30.21 -1.42 -32.88
N SER A 28 29.88 -2.47 -32.13
CA SER A 28 29.80 -3.85 -32.65
C SER A 28 28.72 -4.00 -33.73
N GLU A 29 27.56 -3.39 -33.54
CA GLU A 29 26.44 -3.46 -34.48
C GLU A 29 26.71 -2.62 -35.75
N LYS A 30 27.50 -1.56 -35.63
CA LYS A 30 27.95 -0.77 -36.79
C LYS A 30 29.05 -1.47 -37.59
N GLU A 31 29.99 -2.16 -36.94
CA GLU A 31 31.02 -2.97 -37.62
C GLU A 31 30.44 -4.21 -38.32
N GLU A 32 29.39 -4.81 -37.77
CA GLU A 32 28.71 -5.96 -38.38
C GLU A 32 27.91 -5.53 -39.63
N ASN A 33 27.23 -4.38 -39.60
CA ASN A 33 26.53 -3.83 -40.76
C ASN A 33 27.49 -3.38 -41.88
N ILE A 34 28.65 -2.82 -41.55
CA ILE A 34 29.67 -2.46 -42.55
C ILE A 34 30.23 -3.71 -43.26
N LYS A 35 30.42 -4.83 -42.54
CA LYS A 35 30.85 -6.11 -43.14
C LYS A 35 29.79 -6.77 -44.03
N ILE A 36 28.50 -6.50 -43.78
CA ILE A 36 27.39 -7.00 -44.61
C ILE A 36 27.31 -6.22 -45.92
N ASP A 37 27.46 -4.89 -45.88
CA ASP A 37 27.48 -4.05 -47.08
C ASP A 37 28.70 -4.32 -47.97
N GLU A 38 29.87 -4.58 -47.39
CA GLU A 38 31.08 -4.93 -48.14
C GLU A 38 30.95 -6.31 -48.84
N ARG A 39 30.23 -7.25 -48.22
CA ARG A 39 29.90 -8.56 -48.84
C ARG A 39 28.86 -8.45 -49.96
N LEU A 40 27.86 -7.57 -49.81
CA LEU A 40 26.87 -7.31 -50.86
C LEU A 40 27.50 -6.64 -52.09
N ASN A 41 28.45 -5.71 -51.88
CA ASN A 41 29.18 -5.08 -52.98
C ASN A 41 30.10 -6.06 -53.71
N LYS A 42 30.71 -7.02 -52.99
CA LYS A 42 31.54 -8.08 -53.60
C LYS A 42 30.72 -9.07 -54.42
N LEU A 43 29.46 -9.34 -54.05
CA LEU A 43 28.53 -10.14 -54.87
C LEU A 43 28.04 -9.40 -56.12
N HIS A 44 27.85 -8.08 -56.04
CA HIS A 44 27.44 -7.27 -57.20
C HIS A 44 28.58 -7.14 -58.25
N LEU A 45 29.84 -7.14 -57.80
CA LEU A 45 31.02 -7.14 -58.65
C LEU A 45 31.31 -8.51 -59.32
N LEU A 46 30.90 -9.62 -58.69
CA LEU A 46 31.03 -10.96 -59.29
C LEU A 46 29.96 -11.23 -60.36
N LYS A 47 28.80 -10.59 -60.28
CA LYS A 47 27.72 -10.76 -61.27
C LYS A 47 27.91 -9.91 -62.54
N LYS A 48 28.81 -8.91 -62.50
CA LYS A 48 29.11 -8.04 -63.65
C LYS A 48 30.29 -8.52 -64.51
N LYS A 49 30.94 -9.64 -64.16
CA LYS A 49 32.14 -10.16 -64.87
C LYS A 49 31.91 -11.48 -65.61
N VAL A 50 30.66 -11.86 -65.87
CA VAL A 50 30.32 -13.12 -66.56
C VAL A 50 29.58 -12.91 -67.90
N ASP A 51 29.20 -11.68 -68.22
CA ASP A 51 28.52 -11.35 -69.48
C ASP A 51 29.39 -10.44 -70.39
N ASP A 52 30.64 -10.82 -70.65
CA ASP A 52 31.37 -10.38 -71.86
C ASP A 52 32.67 -11.18 -72.02
N GLU A 53 32.67 -12.16 -72.93
CA GLU A 53 33.81 -12.54 -73.78
C GLU A 53 33.48 -13.86 -74.48
N SER A 54 33.15 -13.75 -75.76
CA SER A 54 33.19 -14.85 -76.71
C SER A 54 34.56 -14.85 -77.39
N PRO A 55 35.12 -16.02 -77.71
CA PRO A 55 36.01 -16.10 -78.85
C PRO A 55 35.52 -17.12 -79.89
N ARG A 56 35.60 -16.68 -81.14
CA ARG A 56 35.48 -17.48 -82.36
C ARG A 56 36.75 -18.32 -82.55
N VAL A 57 36.59 -19.57 -83.00
CA VAL A 57 37.61 -20.32 -83.72
C VAL A 57 36.92 -21.10 -84.85
N ASP A 58 37.36 -20.87 -86.08
CA ASP A 58 36.92 -21.55 -87.30
C ASP A 58 37.83 -22.76 -87.63
N ILE A 59 37.26 -23.68 -88.44
CA ILE A 59 37.86 -24.74 -89.30
C ILE A 59 38.37 -25.99 -88.52
N GLU A 60 37.89 -27.22 -88.77
CA GLU A 60 38.13 -28.01 -89.98
C GLU A 60 37.31 -29.32 -90.00
N ARG A 61 37.03 -29.82 -91.21
CA ARG A 61 36.25 -31.02 -91.53
C ARG A 61 36.86 -32.30 -90.96
N ASN A 62 36.03 -33.23 -90.50
CA ASN A 62 36.09 -34.60 -91.03
C ASN A 62 34.79 -35.41 -90.82
N SER A 63 34.65 -36.31 -91.78
CA SER A 63 33.59 -37.23 -92.19
C SER A 63 33.08 -38.27 -91.17
N PHE A 64 31.81 -38.64 -91.37
CA PHE A 64 31.19 -39.96 -91.20
C PHE A 64 31.17 -40.61 -89.80
N GLU A 65 29.97 -40.75 -89.22
CA GLU A 65 29.20 -42.01 -89.22
C GLU A 65 27.85 -41.81 -88.52
N GLU A 66 26.76 -42.10 -89.22
CA GLU A 66 25.44 -42.32 -88.60
C GLU A 66 25.52 -43.57 -87.70
N THR A 67 25.31 -43.40 -86.41
CA THR A 67 24.80 -44.48 -85.57
C THR A 67 23.52 -44.03 -84.89
N THR A 68 22.43 -44.64 -85.35
CA THR A 68 21.10 -44.59 -84.75
C THR A 68 21.16 -45.04 -83.29
N ARG A 69 20.78 -44.16 -82.36
CA ARG A 69 20.42 -44.57 -81.00
C ARG A 69 19.13 -43.91 -80.54
N GLU A 70 18.20 -44.77 -80.17
CA GLU A 70 16.81 -44.51 -79.86
C GLU A 70 16.61 -43.54 -78.70
N ALA A 71 15.54 -42.74 -78.82
CA ALA A 71 15.06 -41.83 -77.80
C ALA A 71 14.56 -42.59 -76.56
N HIS A 72 15.40 -42.68 -75.52
CA HIS A 72 14.94 -43.07 -74.19
C HIS A 72 14.08 -41.94 -73.59
N LYS A 73 12.76 -42.19 -73.60
CA LYS A 73 11.71 -41.36 -73.02
C LYS A 73 11.87 -41.34 -71.48
N GLY A 74 12.72 -40.44 -70.99
CA GLY A 74 13.14 -40.39 -69.59
C GLY A 74 12.00 -40.11 -68.60
N HIS A 75 12.09 -40.77 -67.44
CA HIS A 75 11.20 -40.78 -66.27
C HIS A 75 10.91 -39.41 -65.60
N LYS A 76 11.05 -38.28 -66.30
CA LYS A 76 10.81 -36.93 -65.76
C LYS A 76 9.35 -36.75 -65.32
N SER A 77 8.37 -37.35 -66.01
CA SER A 77 6.95 -37.26 -65.60
C SER A 77 6.65 -38.01 -64.30
N LEU A 78 7.33 -39.13 -64.04
CA LEU A 78 7.20 -39.90 -62.79
C LEU A 78 7.71 -39.11 -61.57
N TRP A 79 8.79 -38.34 -61.76
CA TRP A 79 9.33 -37.50 -60.69
C TRP A 79 8.42 -36.29 -60.38
N PHE A 80 7.77 -35.71 -61.40
CA PHE A 80 6.75 -34.67 -61.20
C PHE A 80 5.52 -35.19 -60.45
N VAL A 81 5.04 -36.40 -60.78
CA VAL A 81 3.91 -37.03 -60.08
C VAL A 81 4.27 -37.36 -58.63
N ALA A 82 5.48 -37.86 -58.38
CA ALA A 82 5.97 -38.13 -57.03
C ALA A 82 6.09 -36.84 -56.19
N LEU A 83 6.64 -35.77 -56.77
CA LEU A 83 6.75 -34.46 -56.10
C LEU A 83 5.38 -33.87 -55.79
N PHE A 84 4.43 -33.99 -56.73
CA PHE A 84 3.05 -33.54 -56.52
C PHE A 84 2.35 -34.35 -55.42
N ALA A 85 2.53 -35.68 -55.40
CA ALA A 85 1.99 -36.54 -54.34
C ALA A 85 2.57 -36.20 -52.96
N ILE A 86 3.89 -35.93 -52.88
CA ILE A 86 4.54 -35.47 -51.65
C ILE A 86 3.99 -34.11 -51.22
N LEU A 87 3.77 -33.19 -52.14
CA LEU A 87 3.20 -31.87 -51.84
C LEU A 87 1.76 -32.00 -51.33
N VAL A 88 0.93 -32.82 -51.95
CA VAL A 88 -0.45 -33.09 -51.50
C VAL A 88 -0.46 -33.76 -50.12
N LEU A 89 0.42 -34.75 -49.90
CA LEU A 89 0.56 -35.41 -48.60
C LEU A 89 1.06 -34.43 -47.53
N PHE A 90 2.03 -33.58 -47.85
CA PHE A 90 2.53 -32.54 -46.96
C PHE A 90 1.44 -31.53 -46.62
N LEU A 91 0.65 -31.07 -47.60
CA LEU A 91 -0.50 -30.19 -47.37
C LEU A 91 -1.57 -30.87 -46.51
N ALA A 92 -1.87 -32.14 -46.75
CA ALA A 92 -2.84 -32.92 -45.97
C ALA A 92 -2.39 -33.15 -44.52
N LEU A 93 -1.12 -33.49 -44.30
CA LEU A 93 -0.53 -33.66 -42.96
C LEU A 93 -0.38 -32.32 -42.24
N SER A 94 0.06 -31.26 -42.92
CA SER A 94 0.13 -29.89 -42.40
C SER A 94 -1.26 -29.37 -42.02
N SER A 95 -2.30 -29.83 -42.72
CA SER A 95 -3.69 -29.51 -42.41
C SER A 95 -4.06 -29.90 -40.97
N ASN A 96 -3.52 -31.01 -40.46
CA ASN A 96 -3.75 -31.47 -39.11
C ASN A 96 -3.00 -30.67 -38.04
N PHE A 97 -2.21 -29.66 -38.38
CA PHE A 97 -1.50 -28.79 -37.44
C PHE A 97 -1.97 -27.33 -37.50
N SER A 98 -3.24 -27.08 -37.88
CA SER A 98 -3.78 -25.73 -37.90
C SER A 98 -3.81 -25.10 -36.50
N SER A 99 -3.39 -23.84 -36.41
CA SER A 99 -3.50 -23.01 -35.20
C SER A 99 -3.91 -21.59 -35.57
N ALA A 100 -4.72 -20.95 -34.73
CA ALA A 100 -5.10 -19.55 -34.85
C ALA A 100 -4.62 -18.78 -33.62
N LYS A 101 -4.00 -17.62 -33.84
CA LYS A 101 -3.77 -16.63 -32.80
C LYS A 101 -4.64 -15.41 -33.09
N VAL A 102 -5.46 -15.02 -32.13
CA VAL A 102 -6.33 -13.85 -32.20
C VAL A 102 -5.84 -12.85 -31.17
N THR A 103 -5.38 -11.68 -31.63
CA THR A 103 -5.03 -10.58 -30.74
C THR A 103 -6.19 -9.60 -30.70
N ILE A 104 -6.77 -9.34 -29.53
CA ILE A 104 -7.95 -8.49 -29.36
C ILE A 104 -7.53 -7.22 -28.64
N THR A 105 -7.90 -6.06 -29.17
CA THR A 105 -7.80 -4.78 -28.49
C THR A 105 -9.21 -4.40 -28.01
N PRO A 106 -9.47 -4.39 -26.70
CA PRO A 106 -10.77 -4.05 -26.15
C PRO A 106 -11.06 -2.57 -26.39
N LYS A 107 -12.34 -2.26 -26.51
CA LYS A 107 -12.82 -0.89 -26.48
C LYS A 107 -12.43 -0.26 -25.15
N SER A 108 -12.03 1.00 -25.22
CA SER A 108 -11.69 1.76 -24.04
C SER A 108 -12.09 3.22 -24.17
N LYS A 109 -12.25 3.89 -23.05
CA LYS A 109 -12.58 5.32 -23.03
C LYS A 109 -11.78 6.03 -21.94
N ASP A 110 -11.02 7.04 -22.35
CA ASP A 110 -10.32 7.93 -21.42
C ASP A 110 -11.32 8.84 -20.70
N PHE A 111 -11.05 9.14 -19.43
CA PHE A 111 -11.85 10.02 -18.61
C PHE A 111 -11.01 10.78 -17.60
N LYS A 112 -11.55 11.92 -17.17
CA LYS A 112 -11.08 12.67 -16.00
C LYS A 112 -12.21 12.68 -14.98
N LEU A 113 -11.89 12.31 -13.75
CA LEU A 113 -12.82 12.24 -12.64
C LEU A 113 -12.46 13.30 -11.60
N GLU A 114 -13.46 14.05 -11.15
CA GLU A 114 -13.36 14.93 -10.00
C GLU A 114 -14.73 15.05 -9.35
N GLU A 115 -15.14 14.01 -8.64
CA GLU A 115 -16.51 13.86 -8.15
C GLU A 115 -16.58 13.73 -6.64
N LEU A 116 -17.67 14.26 -6.07
CA LEU A 116 -18.05 14.04 -4.69
C LEU A 116 -18.92 12.79 -4.61
N LEU A 117 -18.46 11.81 -3.85
CA LEU A 117 -19.13 10.52 -3.68
C LEU A 117 -19.46 10.29 -2.21
N SER A 118 -20.50 9.51 -1.99
CA SER A 118 -20.91 9.02 -0.67
C SER A 118 -20.86 7.50 -0.64
N ALA A 119 -20.49 6.97 0.52
CA ALA A 119 -20.53 5.54 0.81
C ALA A 119 -21.06 5.30 2.22
N VAL A 120 -21.64 4.11 2.43
CA VAL A 120 -22.20 3.66 3.72
C VAL A 120 -21.49 2.39 4.16
N ARG A 121 -21.32 2.23 5.47
CA ARG A 121 -20.60 1.09 6.04
C ARG A 121 -21.38 -0.21 5.87
N GLY A 122 -20.68 -1.26 5.43
CA GLY A 122 -21.25 -2.60 5.25
C GLY A 122 -22.03 -2.73 3.93
N SER A 123 -22.71 -3.86 3.75
CA SER A 123 -23.44 -4.13 2.51
C SER A 123 -24.73 -3.32 2.43
N VAL A 124 -24.87 -2.52 1.36
CA VAL A 124 -26.11 -1.82 1.05
C VAL A 124 -26.71 -2.43 -0.22
N GLU A 125 -27.99 -2.82 -0.15
CA GLU A 125 -28.79 -3.09 -1.34
C GLU A 125 -29.19 -1.73 -1.95
N GLY A 126 -28.54 -1.30 -3.03
CA GLY A 126 -28.85 -0.02 -3.66
C GLY A 126 -27.78 0.53 -4.61
N PRO A 127 -27.96 1.76 -5.14
CA PRO A 127 -27.01 2.43 -6.04
C PRO A 127 -25.83 3.11 -5.31
N ASP A 128 -25.79 3.02 -3.98
CA ASP A 128 -24.81 3.65 -3.12
C ASP A 128 -23.56 2.76 -2.97
N LEU A 129 -22.40 3.40 -2.78
CA LEU A 129 -21.16 2.67 -2.53
C LEU A 129 -21.17 2.11 -1.11
N SER A 130 -20.65 0.91 -0.95
CA SER A 130 -20.34 0.35 0.36
C SER A 130 -18.87 0.56 0.70
N PHE A 131 -18.56 0.66 1.99
CA PHE A 131 -17.18 0.60 2.48
C PHE A 131 -17.05 -0.30 3.70
N GLU A 132 -15.85 -0.83 3.87
CA GLU A 132 -15.39 -1.51 5.08
C GLU A 132 -14.23 -0.73 5.69
N ILE A 133 -13.89 -1.03 6.94
CA ILE A 133 -12.80 -0.38 7.66
C ILE A 133 -11.75 -1.43 7.99
N VAL A 134 -10.50 -1.13 7.63
CA VAL A 134 -9.32 -1.84 8.11
C VAL A 134 -8.64 -0.96 9.14
N SER A 135 -8.24 -1.53 10.28
CA SER A 135 -7.58 -0.81 11.36
C SER A 135 -6.48 -1.66 11.96
N MET A 136 -5.34 -1.03 12.26
CA MET A 136 -4.23 -1.62 12.97
C MET A 136 -3.81 -0.70 14.10
N GLU A 137 -3.65 -1.28 15.28
CA GLU A 137 -3.15 -0.59 16.47
C GLU A 137 -1.77 -1.13 16.83
N GLY A 138 -0.94 -0.31 17.47
CA GLY A 138 0.37 -0.73 17.91
C GLY A 138 1.04 0.26 18.84
N SER A 139 2.25 -0.10 19.24
CA SER A 139 3.15 0.73 20.04
C SER A 139 4.58 0.58 19.54
N GLU A 140 5.34 1.66 19.59
CA GLU A 140 6.78 1.65 19.39
C GLU A 140 7.44 2.20 20.65
N SER A 141 8.60 1.64 21.01
CA SER A 141 9.32 2.03 22.22
C SER A 141 10.82 2.08 22.02
N THR A 142 11.47 2.99 22.73
CA THR A 142 12.92 3.09 22.79
C THR A 142 13.36 3.57 24.17
N ASN A 143 14.65 3.43 24.45
CA ASN A 143 15.26 3.94 25.67
C ASN A 143 16.09 5.19 25.37
N ILE A 144 15.88 6.25 26.16
CA ILE A 144 16.69 7.47 26.13
C ILE A 144 17.63 7.46 27.32
N THR A 145 18.91 7.75 27.12
CA THR A 145 19.88 7.91 28.22
C THR A 145 19.78 9.33 28.76
N ALA A 146 19.31 9.48 29.98
CA ALA A 146 19.21 10.76 30.66
C ALA A 146 20.61 11.22 31.14
N THR A 147 21.12 12.30 30.55
CA THR A 147 22.48 12.80 30.83
C THR A 147 22.56 13.76 32.03
N THR A 148 21.42 14.27 32.49
CA THR A 148 21.36 15.27 33.57
C THR A 148 20.83 14.64 34.86
N GLN A 149 21.61 14.74 35.93
CA GLN A 149 21.16 14.42 37.29
C GLN A 149 20.75 15.68 38.05
N LYS A 150 19.64 15.60 38.78
CA LYS A 150 19.16 16.65 39.69
C LYS A 150 18.82 16.07 41.04
N GLU A 151 19.27 16.74 42.11
CA GLU A 151 18.80 16.43 43.45
C GLU A 151 17.40 17.01 43.65
N MET A 152 16.45 16.17 44.07
CA MET A 152 15.07 16.56 44.28
C MET A 152 14.62 16.22 45.68
N LYS A 153 13.88 17.16 46.28
CA LYS A 153 13.29 17.06 47.62
C LYS A 153 11.87 17.60 47.54
N THR A 154 10.93 16.76 47.10
CA THR A 154 9.52 17.12 46.97
C THR A 154 8.67 16.27 47.92
N PRO A 155 7.76 16.90 48.70
CA PRO A 155 6.77 16.15 49.47
C PRO A 155 5.68 15.59 48.55
N ALA A 156 5.15 14.42 48.89
CA ALA A 156 3.99 13.87 48.21
C ALA A 156 2.78 14.77 48.43
N ARG A 157 1.92 14.95 47.43
CA ARG A 157 0.71 15.77 47.49
C ARG A 157 -0.52 14.97 47.09
N GLY A 158 -1.65 15.35 47.65
CA GLY A 158 -2.96 14.78 47.31
C GLY A 158 -4.09 15.68 47.79
N GLN A 159 -5.32 15.20 47.65
CA GLN A 159 -6.51 15.90 48.14
C GLN A 159 -7.22 15.02 49.16
N VAL A 160 -7.84 15.65 50.15
CA VAL A 160 -8.67 14.96 51.13
C VAL A 160 -10.00 15.68 51.32
N LEU A 161 -11.04 14.89 51.59
CA LEU A 161 -12.31 15.36 52.11
C LEU A 161 -12.27 15.22 53.63
N ILE A 162 -12.32 16.35 54.35
CA ILE A 162 -12.36 16.37 55.80
C ILE A 162 -13.81 16.50 56.25
N TYR A 163 -14.25 15.61 57.13
CA TYR A 163 -15.61 15.50 57.63
C TYR A 163 -15.72 15.93 59.10
N ASN A 164 -16.83 16.56 59.42
CA ASN A 164 -17.26 16.93 60.78
C ASN A 164 -18.55 16.18 61.12
N LYS A 165 -18.45 15.17 61.99
CA LYS A 165 -19.58 14.44 62.61
C LYS A 165 -19.69 14.75 64.11
N TYR A 166 -19.10 15.84 64.58
CA TYR A 166 -19.03 16.18 66.01
C TYR A 166 -20.21 17.04 66.46
N GLY A 167 -20.59 18.05 65.66
CA GLY A 167 -21.60 19.03 66.03
C GLY A 167 -21.98 19.98 64.90
N ALA A 168 -23.04 20.77 65.11
CA ALA A 168 -23.51 21.77 64.16
C ALA A 168 -22.59 23.01 64.06
N SER A 169 -21.60 23.14 64.95
CA SER A 169 -20.62 24.23 64.90
C SER A 169 -19.56 23.98 63.82
N PRO A 170 -19.25 24.98 62.98
CA PRO A 170 -18.10 24.91 62.07
C PRO A 170 -16.78 24.75 62.83
N GLN A 171 -15.83 24.05 62.23
CA GLN A 171 -14.49 23.85 62.79
C GLN A 171 -13.43 24.41 61.85
N LYS A 172 -12.73 25.44 62.30
CA LYS A 172 -11.58 26.00 61.61
C LYS A 172 -10.35 25.09 61.80
N LEU A 173 -9.63 24.82 60.72
CA LEU A 173 -8.32 24.18 60.70
C LEU A 173 -7.31 25.13 60.06
N SER A 174 -6.19 25.38 60.73
CA SER A 174 -5.10 26.18 60.20
C SER A 174 -4.41 25.47 59.03
N ILE A 175 -3.64 26.23 58.24
CA ILE A 175 -2.60 25.63 57.39
C ILE A 175 -1.67 24.77 58.25
N ASP A 176 -1.08 23.73 57.65
CA ASP A 176 -0.19 22.78 58.32
C ASP A 176 -0.85 21.95 59.44
N THR A 177 -2.18 21.85 59.44
CA THR A 177 -2.89 20.95 60.34
C THR A 177 -2.45 19.51 60.07
N ARG A 178 -1.97 18.83 61.11
CA ARG A 178 -1.43 17.47 61.03
C ARG A 178 -2.55 16.44 60.93
N LEU A 179 -2.52 15.67 59.85
CA LEU A 179 -3.40 14.55 59.55
C LEU A 179 -2.56 13.26 59.59
N GLU A 180 -2.91 12.37 60.50
CA GLU A 180 -2.27 11.05 60.62
C GLU A 180 -3.00 10.07 59.71
N GLY A 181 -2.33 9.61 58.66
CA GLY A 181 -2.87 8.63 57.73
C GLY A 181 -2.89 7.23 58.33
N SER A 182 -3.73 6.35 57.79
CA SER A 182 -3.77 4.94 58.17
C SER A 182 -2.45 4.19 57.94
N ASN A 183 -1.52 4.76 57.15
CA ASN A 183 -0.15 4.31 56.98
C ASN A 183 0.83 4.77 58.10
N GLY A 184 0.33 5.45 59.14
CA GLY A 184 1.12 5.97 60.26
C GLY A 184 1.98 7.20 59.92
N LYS A 185 1.83 7.77 58.72
CA LYS A 185 2.55 8.97 58.27
C LYS A 185 1.74 10.23 58.54
N ILE A 186 2.44 11.33 58.81
CA ILE A 186 1.82 12.65 59.00
C ILE A 186 1.79 13.43 57.68
N TYR A 187 0.60 13.86 57.30
CA TYR A 187 0.36 14.81 56.21
C TYR A 187 -0.12 16.13 56.80
N LYS A 188 0.00 17.20 56.04
CA LYS A 188 -0.33 18.56 56.46
C LYS A 188 -1.28 19.20 55.46
N THR A 189 -2.25 19.96 55.94
CA THR A 189 -3.12 20.77 55.06
C THR A 189 -2.31 21.87 54.37
N ASP A 190 -2.56 22.08 53.08
CA ASP A 190 -1.84 23.08 52.26
C ASP A 190 -2.38 24.51 52.42
N LYS A 191 -3.56 24.65 53.03
CA LYS A 191 -4.20 25.93 53.33
C LYS A 191 -5.08 25.84 54.58
N GLU A 192 -5.45 27.00 55.07
CA GLU A 192 -6.48 27.14 56.10
C GLU A 192 -7.87 26.81 55.52
N VAL A 193 -8.68 26.06 56.27
CA VAL A 193 -10.05 25.69 55.88
C VAL A 193 -11.00 25.75 57.05
N VAL A 194 -12.28 25.96 56.77
CA VAL A 194 -13.36 25.87 57.75
C VAL A 194 -14.27 24.73 57.35
N ILE A 195 -14.30 23.67 58.15
CA ILE A 195 -15.19 22.53 57.93
C ILE A 195 -16.58 22.94 58.43
N PRO A 196 -17.63 22.87 57.59
CA PRO A 196 -18.99 23.13 58.04
C PRO A 196 -19.41 22.22 59.21
N GLY A 197 -20.39 22.67 59.99
CA GLY A 197 -21.07 21.81 60.96
C GLY A 197 -21.88 20.71 60.29
N MET A 198 -22.23 19.67 61.05
CA MET A 198 -23.18 18.64 60.57
C MET A 198 -24.62 19.14 60.58
N THR A 199 -25.43 18.68 59.64
CA THR A 199 -26.86 18.99 59.54
C THR A 199 -27.66 17.70 59.76
N GLY A 200 -28.32 17.58 60.91
CA GLY A 200 -28.93 16.32 61.34
C GLY A 200 -27.87 15.22 61.44
N ASP A 201 -28.07 14.12 60.72
CA ASP A 201 -27.12 13.00 60.65
C ASP A 201 -26.07 13.13 59.54
N THR A 202 -26.16 14.16 58.70
CA THR A 202 -25.25 14.37 57.56
C THR A 202 -24.02 15.17 57.99
N PRO A 203 -22.80 14.59 57.95
CA PRO A 203 -21.59 15.30 58.30
C PRO A 203 -21.32 16.48 57.37
N GLY A 204 -20.90 17.61 57.93
CA GLY A 204 -20.33 18.69 57.13
C GLY A 204 -18.97 18.25 56.57
N PHE A 205 -18.60 18.72 55.37
CA PHE A 205 -17.31 18.38 54.78
C PHE A 205 -16.69 19.53 53.99
N ILE A 206 -15.37 19.47 53.81
CA ILE A 206 -14.62 20.40 52.97
C ILE A 206 -13.50 19.66 52.24
N LYS A 207 -13.22 20.07 51.00
CA LYS A 207 -12.09 19.58 50.21
C LYS A 207 -10.86 20.45 50.43
N VAL A 208 -9.73 19.84 50.77
CA VAL A 208 -8.45 20.54 50.97
C VAL A 208 -7.29 19.73 50.40
N GLY A 209 -6.25 20.41 49.93
CA GLY A 209 -5.02 19.74 49.53
C GLY A 209 -4.19 19.38 50.75
N ILE A 210 -3.41 18.32 50.62
CA ILE A 210 -2.46 17.88 51.64
C ILE A 210 -1.08 17.65 51.04
N TYR A 211 -0.06 17.75 51.88
CA TYR A 211 1.31 17.40 51.53
C TYR A 211 1.99 16.58 52.65
N GLY A 212 2.91 15.69 52.28
CA GLY A 212 3.67 14.88 53.22
C GLY A 212 4.55 15.73 54.14
N ASN A 213 4.67 15.35 55.42
CA ASN A 213 5.48 16.08 56.38
C ASN A 213 6.97 16.16 56.01
N GLU A 214 7.47 15.18 55.24
CA GLU A 214 8.84 15.15 54.71
C GLU A 214 8.83 14.86 53.21
N PRO A 215 9.88 15.27 52.48
CA PRO A 215 10.06 14.86 51.09
C PRO A 215 10.38 13.36 50.98
N GLY A 216 9.90 12.73 49.91
CA GLY A 216 10.25 11.34 49.59
C GLY A 216 9.06 10.45 49.23
N GLU A 217 9.39 9.37 48.53
CA GLU A 217 8.42 8.39 48.04
C GLU A 217 7.71 7.65 49.18
N ALA A 218 8.27 7.66 50.39
CA ALA A 218 7.63 7.08 51.58
C ALA A 218 6.31 7.75 51.98
N TYR A 219 5.98 8.90 51.37
CA TYR A 219 4.70 9.59 51.53
C TYR A 219 3.74 9.39 50.34
N ASN A 220 4.18 8.73 49.25
CA ASN A 220 3.29 8.32 48.16
C ASN A 220 2.43 7.14 48.61
N SER A 221 1.13 7.17 48.32
CA SER A 221 0.19 6.14 48.76
C SER A 221 -1.07 6.12 47.90
N SER A 222 -1.65 4.95 47.70
CA SER A 222 -3.06 4.79 47.34
C SER A 222 -3.97 5.46 48.40
N PRO A 223 -5.28 5.63 48.16
CA PRO A 223 -6.15 6.43 49.01
C PRO A 223 -6.12 5.97 50.48
N LEU A 224 -6.06 6.92 51.41
CA LEU A 224 -5.95 6.67 52.86
C LEU A 224 -7.13 7.30 53.62
N ASP A 225 -7.38 6.76 54.81
CA ASP A 225 -8.16 7.43 55.83
C ASP A 225 -7.22 8.20 56.77
N PHE A 226 -7.69 9.33 57.30
CA PHE A 226 -6.92 10.20 58.18
C PHE A 226 -7.64 10.54 59.46
N LYS A 227 -6.86 10.72 60.52
CA LYS A 227 -7.26 11.33 61.78
C LYS A 227 -6.59 12.68 61.98
N ILE A 228 -7.31 13.63 62.58
CA ILE A 228 -6.76 14.95 62.89
C ILE A 228 -5.93 14.82 64.18
N PHE A 229 -4.60 14.86 64.05
CA PHE A 229 -3.68 14.60 65.14
C PHE A 229 -3.88 15.54 66.34
N GLY A 230 -4.17 16.82 66.06
CA GLY A 230 -4.40 17.84 67.10
C GLY A 230 -5.65 17.62 67.97
N PHE A 231 -6.55 16.70 67.60
CA PHE A 231 -7.74 16.38 68.39
C PHE A 231 -7.56 15.18 69.32
N ARG A 232 -6.40 14.52 69.30
CA ARG A 232 -6.12 13.35 70.13
C ARG A 232 -6.37 13.64 71.61
N GLY A 233 -7.08 12.74 72.29
CA GLY A 233 -7.46 12.89 73.70
C GLY A 233 -8.72 13.75 73.93
N THR A 234 -9.36 14.24 72.86
CA THR A 234 -10.66 14.94 72.94
C THR A 234 -11.75 14.13 72.26
N GLY A 235 -13.02 14.40 72.60
CA GLY A 235 -14.17 13.78 71.94
C GLY A 235 -14.28 14.10 70.44
N LYS A 236 -13.53 15.11 69.94
CA LYS A 236 -13.45 15.45 68.51
C LYS A 236 -12.69 14.40 67.70
N TYR A 237 -11.76 13.65 68.31
CA TYR A 237 -10.88 12.72 67.59
C TYR A 237 -11.64 11.58 66.88
N ASP A 238 -12.75 11.14 67.47
CA ASP A 238 -13.57 10.06 66.90
C ASP A 238 -14.58 10.56 65.88
N LYS A 239 -14.88 11.87 65.90
CA LYS A 239 -15.98 12.48 65.14
C LYS A 239 -15.50 13.35 63.97
N PHE A 240 -14.24 13.75 63.96
CA PHE A 240 -13.58 14.34 62.79
C PHE A 240 -12.66 13.32 62.14
N TYR A 241 -12.75 13.18 60.83
CA TYR A 241 -11.90 12.30 60.03
C TYR A 241 -11.74 12.87 58.63
N ALA A 242 -10.72 12.45 57.91
CA ALA A 242 -10.60 12.78 56.49
C ALA A 242 -10.37 11.53 55.65
N ARG A 243 -10.68 11.62 54.37
CA ARG A 243 -10.44 10.57 53.38
C ARG A 243 -9.75 11.13 52.17
N SER A 244 -8.75 10.44 51.65
CA SER A 244 -8.15 10.77 50.37
C SER A 244 -9.17 10.78 49.25
N GLU A 245 -9.05 11.75 48.37
CA GLU A 245 -9.75 11.83 47.10
C GLU A 245 -8.73 11.52 46.00
N GLY A 246 -8.48 10.22 45.79
CA GLY A 246 -7.46 9.70 44.88
C GLY A 246 -6.10 9.43 45.54
N ASP A 247 -5.10 9.14 44.71
CA ASP A 247 -3.75 8.79 45.16
C ASP A 247 -2.97 10.02 45.63
N ILE A 248 -2.09 9.81 46.60
CA ILE A 248 -1.12 10.79 47.06
C ILE A 248 0.20 10.48 46.36
N THR A 249 0.71 11.42 45.56
CA THR A 249 1.82 11.17 44.63
C THR A 249 2.82 12.32 44.60
N GLY A 250 3.95 12.16 43.90
CA GLY A 250 4.94 13.22 43.68
C GLY A 250 5.98 13.42 44.79
N GLY A 251 5.97 12.58 45.82
CA GLY A 251 7.00 12.56 46.86
C GLY A 251 8.30 11.98 46.29
N MET A 252 9.37 12.77 46.33
CA MET A 252 10.70 12.39 45.81
C MET A 252 11.80 12.91 46.75
N SER A 253 12.81 12.08 46.99
CA SER A 253 13.98 12.45 47.79
C SER A 253 15.20 11.71 47.25
N GLY A 254 16.23 12.46 46.81
CA GLY A 254 17.48 11.90 46.30
C GLY A 254 17.88 12.44 44.94
N LYS A 255 18.84 11.77 44.29
CA LYS A 255 19.29 12.09 42.93
C LYS A 255 18.40 11.39 41.91
N PHE A 256 17.88 12.15 40.97
CA PHE A 256 17.07 11.66 39.86
C PHE A 256 17.69 12.08 38.54
N TYR A 257 17.51 11.26 37.52
CA TYR A 257 17.83 11.61 36.15
C TYR A 257 16.64 12.32 35.51
N VAL A 258 16.94 13.37 34.73
CA VAL A 258 15.97 14.20 34.03
C VAL A 258 16.30 14.21 32.55
N VAL A 259 15.31 13.87 31.73
CA VAL A 259 15.40 14.00 30.26
C VAL A 259 14.91 15.39 29.87
N SER A 260 15.62 16.07 28.96
CA SER A 260 15.19 17.41 28.49
C SER A 260 13.90 17.33 27.69
N GLU A 261 13.09 18.39 27.71
CA GLU A 261 11.86 18.43 26.91
C GLU A 261 12.13 18.40 25.40
N GLU A 262 13.25 18.97 24.95
CA GLU A 262 13.62 18.88 23.52
C GLU A 262 13.93 17.44 23.11
N GLU A 263 14.66 16.69 23.93
CA GLU A 263 15.02 15.30 23.64
C GLU A 263 13.80 14.39 23.66
N LYS A 264 12.87 14.60 24.61
CA LYS A 264 11.57 13.91 24.61
C LYS A 264 10.78 14.18 23.35
N THR A 265 10.66 15.45 22.95
CA THR A 265 9.88 15.86 21.78
C THR A 265 10.45 15.23 20.51
N LYS A 266 11.77 15.25 20.38
CA LYS A 266 12.47 14.64 19.24
C LYS A 266 12.24 13.12 19.18
N VAL A 267 12.47 12.41 20.28
CA VAL A 267 12.33 10.94 20.30
C VAL A 267 10.88 10.52 20.11
N SER A 268 9.92 11.23 20.71
CA SER A 268 8.50 10.98 20.47
C SER A 268 8.14 11.15 19.00
N LEU A 269 8.62 12.21 18.34
CA LEU A 269 8.35 12.44 16.91
C LEU A 269 8.97 11.34 16.01
N ASP A 270 10.19 10.91 16.31
CA ASP A 270 10.87 9.81 15.61
C ASP A 270 10.10 8.48 15.78
N LEU A 271 9.63 8.19 17.00
CA LEU A 271 8.80 7.00 17.29
C LEU A 271 7.44 7.08 16.60
N THR A 272 6.76 8.24 16.65
CA THR A 272 5.46 8.43 15.99
C THR A 272 5.58 8.22 14.48
N THR A 273 6.66 8.71 13.86
CA THR A 273 6.93 8.50 12.43
C THR A 273 7.17 7.02 12.14
N THR A 274 8.00 6.35 12.94
CA THR A 274 8.31 4.93 12.80
C THR A 274 7.07 4.05 12.97
N LEU A 275 6.24 4.36 13.97
CA LEU A 275 4.98 3.67 14.25
C LEU A 275 4.00 3.85 13.10
N LYS A 276 3.83 5.08 12.59
CA LYS A 276 2.95 5.36 11.45
C LYS A 276 3.36 4.57 10.21
N ASP A 277 4.65 4.52 9.89
CA ASP A 277 5.16 3.77 8.72
C ASP A 277 4.98 2.26 8.88
N SER A 278 5.27 1.73 10.08
CA SER A 278 5.10 0.33 10.44
C SER A 278 3.65 -0.12 10.34
N LEU A 279 2.73 0.66 10.93
CA LEU A 279 1.29 0.37 10.89
C LEU A 279 0.72 0.51 9.47
N THR A 280 1.16 1.51 8.70
CA THR A 280 0.73 1.71 7.31
C THR A 280 1.06 0.48 6.45
N LYS A 281 2.28 -0.07 6.58
CA LYS A 281 2.66 -1.30 5.86
C LYS A 281 1.77 -2.48 6.23
N LYS A 282 1.53 -2.70 7.53
CA LYS A 282 0.67 -3.79 8.02
C LYS A 282 -0.77 -3.66 7.53
N VAL A 283 -1.32 -2.44 7.48
CA VAL A 283 -2.67 -2.20 6.94
C VAL A 283 -2.73 -2.56 5.45
N LEU A 284 -1.72 -2.14 4.67
CA LEU A 284 -1.66 -2.45 3.23
C LEU A 284 -1.55 -3.95 2.95
N GLU A 285 -0.86 -4.70 3.81
CA GLU A 285 -0.77 -6.18 3.73
C GLU A 285 -2.08 -6.91 4.06
N GLN A 286 -3.01 -6.25 4.75
CA GLN A 286 -4.31 -6.82 5.12
C GLN A 286 -5.44 -6.49 4.12
N VAL A 287 -5.14 -5.77 3.04
CA VAL A 287 -6.15 -5.45 2.02
C VAL A 287 -6.54 -6.72 1.25
N PRO A 288 -7.82 -7.13 1.26
CA PRO A 288 -8.25 -8.30 0.49
C PRO A 288 -8.16 -8.06 -1.03
N PRO A 289 -7.96 -9.10 -1.86
CA PRO A 289 -7.76 -8.95 -3.31
C PRO A 289 -8.89 -8.25 -4.08
N ASP A 290 -10.14 -8.33 -3.60
CA ASP A 290 -11.32 -7.75 -4.26
C ASP A 290 -11.63 -6.32 -3.79
N TYR A 291 -10.76 -5.73 -2.99
CA TYR A 291 -10.93 -4.41 -2.39
C TYR A 291 -9.80 -3.47 -2.77
N VAL A 292 -10.15 -2.19 -2.86
CA VAL A 292 -9.21 -1.09 -3.10
C VAL A 292 -9.08 -0.25 -1.85
N LEU A 293 -7.83 0.08 -1.50
CA LEU A 293 -7.48 1.01 -0.45
C LEU A 293 -6.63 2.14 -1.03
N PHE A 294 -7.07 3.38 -0.84
CA PHE A 294 -6.34 4.56 -1.28
C PHE A 294 -5.29 4.94 -0.24
N LYS A 295 -4.00 4.91 -0.60
CA LYS A 295 -2.89 5.16 0.34
C LYS A 295 -3.00 6.52 1.03
N ASP A 296 -3.40 7.56 0.30
CA ASP A 296 -3.54 8.93 0.83
C ASP A 296 -4.76 9.11 1.76
N SER A 297 -5.70 8.16 1.71
CA SER A 297 -6.89 8.14 2.56
C SER A 297 -6.61 7.61 3.97
N LEU A 298 -5.44 7.01 4.22
CA LEU A 298 -5.10 6.49 5.53
C LEU A 298 -5.07 7.60 6.59
N ILE A 299 -5.63 7.28 7.75
CA ILE A 299 -5.72 8.16 8.91
C ILE A 299 -4.93 7.54 10.04
N PHE A 300 -3.94 8.28 10.53
CA PHE A 300 -3.21 7.94 11.75
C PHE A 300 -3.84 8.71 12.92
N LYS A 301 -4.17 8.00 13.99
CA LYS A 301 -4.58 8.58 15.27
C LYS A 301 -3.49 8.26 16.29
N GLU A 302 -2.83 9.32 16.75
CA GLU A 302 -1.87 9.20 17.84
C GLU A 302 -2.62 8.85 19.13
N GLY A 303 -2.11 7.86 19.85
CA GLY A 303 -2.61 7.44 21.15
C GLY A 303 -1.85 8.11 22.29
N ASN A 304 -1.90 7.49 23.46
CA ASN A 304 -1.15 7.97 24.62
C ASN A 304 0.35 7.73 24.43
N SER A 305 1.17 8.70 24.84
CA SER A 305 2.61 8.53 25.00
C SER A 305 2.94 8.40 26.48
N ASN A 306 3.81 7.44 26.81
CA ASN A 306 4.39 7.33 28.14
C ASN A 306 5.84 7.82 28.05
N VAL A 307 6.08 8.99 28.64
CA VAL A 307 7.42 9.57 28.76
C VAL A 307 7.60 9.94 30.22
N SER A 308 8.32 9.12 30.99
CA SER A 308 8.67 9.48 32.36
C SER A 308 9.68 10.63 32.34
N ALA A 309 9.26 11.81 32.80
CA ALA A 309 10.10 13.00 32.83
C ALA A 309 11.26 12.92 33.83
N THR A 310 11.16 12.02 34.79
CA THR A 310 12.05 11.90 35.94
C THR A 310 12.05 10.47 36.42
N GLN A 311 13.24 9.95 36.73
CA GLN A 311 13.42 8.56 37.12
C GLN A 311 14.72 8.34 37.88
N LYS A 312 14.83 7.20 38.58
CA LYS A 312 16.03 6.84 39.34
C LYS A 312 17.13 6.21 38.49
N GLU A 313 16.76 5.65 37.34
CA GLU A 313 17.67 4.98 36.42
C GLU A 313 18.12 5.94 35.32
N GLU A 314 19.29 5.67 34.74
CA GLU A 314 19.85 6.45 33.64
C GLU A 314 19.06 6.23 32.34
N SER A 315 18.48 5.05 32.15
CA SER A 315 17.71 4.67 30.95
C SER A 315 16.23 4.97 31.11
N ALA A 316 15.67 5.82 30.26
CA ALA A 316 14.26 6.24 30.27
C ALA A 316 13.49 5.54 29.15
N PRO A 317 12.57 4.62 29.46
CA PRO A 317 11.71 4.05 28.44
C PRO A 317 10.73 5.13 27.96
N VAL A 318 10.68 5.28 26.64
CA VAL A 318 9.69 6.11 25.95
C VAL A 318 8.91 5.24 25.01
N SER A 319 7.59 5.28 25.12
CA SER A 319 6.69 4.56 24.23
C SER A 319 5.61 5.47 23.67
N VAL A 320 5.32 5.31 22.38
CA VAL A 320 4.20 5.95 21.70
C VAL A 320 3.24 4.88 21.25
N ASN A 321 1.96 5.08 21.53
CA ASN A 321 0.87 4.23 21.03
C ASN A 321 0.13 4.96 19.90
N GLY A 322 -0.53 4.21 19.03
CA GLY A 322 -1.33 4.81 17.96
C GLY A 322 -2.03 3.76 17.11
N SER A 323 -2.89 4.24 16.22
CA SER A 323 -3.60 3.41 15.27
C SER A 323 -3.61 4.03 13.87
N VAL A 324 -3.58 3.17 12.85
CA VAL A 324 -3.83 3.54 11.46
C VAL A 324 -5.10 2.84 11.02
N PHE A 325 -6.03 3.58 10.43
CA PHE A 325 -7.19 3.00 9.78
C PHE A 325 -7.42 3.61 8.40
N GLY A 326 -8.14 2.85 7.57
CA GLY A 326 -8.48 3.22 6.21
C GLY A 326 -9.83 2.65 5.80
N PHE A 327 -10.35 3.14 4.68
CA PHE A 327 -11.63 2.73 4.12
C PHE A 327 -11.39 1.85 2.89
N LEU A 328 -11.91 0.63 2.94
CA LEU A 328 -11.85 -0.35 1.86
C LEU A 328 -13.12 -0.25 1.02
N PHE A 329 -12.96 -0.20 -0.30
CA PHE A 329 -14.07 -0.22 -1.24
C PHE A 329 -13.99 -1.47 -2.10
N LYS A 330 -15.11 -2.16 -2.32
CA LYS A 330 -15.14 -3.28 -3.25
C LYS A 330 -14.83 -2.78 -4.66
N GLU A 331 -13.80 -3.33 -5.30
CA GLU A 331 -13.29 -2.84 -6.58
C GLU A 331 -14.40 -2.83 -7.64
N SER A 332 -15.19 -3.91 -7.71
CA SER A 332 -16.27 -4.06 -8.68
C SER A 332 -17.32 -2.95 -8.59
N ASP A 333 -17.62 -2.50 -7.38
CA ASP A 333 -18.71 -1.54 -7.13
C ASP A 333 -18.21 -0.12 -7.42
N LEU A 334 -16.97 0.17 -7.03
CA LEU A 334 -16.31 1.43 -7.34
C LEU A 334 -16.10 1.60 -8.85
N VAL A 335 -15.60 0.57 -9.53
CA VAL A 335 -15.45 0.56 -11.00
C VAL A 335 -16.78 0.83 -11.70
N LYS A 336 -17.86 0.14 -11.30
CA LYS A 336 -19.20 0.37 -11.87
C LYS A 336 -19.68 1.80 -11.65
N LYS A 337 -19.45 2.37 -10.47
CA LYS A 337 -19.84 3.77 -10.15
C LYS A 337 -19.06 4.76 -11.01
N VAL A 338 -17.74 4.58 -11.13
CA VAL A 338 -16.90 5.45 -11.96
C VAL A 338 -17.23 5.31 -13.45
N ALA A 339 -17.49 4.09 -13.94
CA ALA A 339 -17.88 3.85 -15.34
C ALA A 339 -19.21 4.54 -15.70
N LYS A 340 -20.21 4.50 -14.80
CA LYS A 340 -21.48 5.24 -14.97
C LYS A 340 -21.28 6.76 -15.10
N ILE A 341 -20.26 7.30 -14.44
CA ILE A 341 -19.92 8.73 -14.52
C ILE A 341 -19.16 9.03 -15.81
N ALA A 342 -18.20 8.17 -16.18
CA ALA A 342 -17.28 8.40 -17.29
C ALA A 342 -17.89 8.15 -18.69
N ILE A 343 -18.84 7.23 -18.80
CA ILE A 343 -19.41 6.78 -20.09
C ILE A 343 -20.91 7.12 -20.14
N PRO A 344 -21.32 8.08 -21.00
CA PRO A 344 -22.73 8.27 -21.35
C PRO A 344 -23.33 6.96 -21.87
N ASP A 345 -24.53 6.64 -21.40
CA ASP A 345 -25.28 5.43 -21.79
C ASP A 345 -24.62 4.10 -21.41
N TYR A 346 -23.76 4.08 -20.39
CA TYR A 346 -23.20 2.83 -19.86
C TYR A 346 -24.30 1.88 -19.40
N ALA A 347 -24.39 0.70 -20.04
CA ALA A 347 -25.48 -0.25 -19.85
C ALA A 347 -25.15 -1.34 -18.81
N GLY A 348 -24.03 -1.20 -18.09
CA GLY A 348 -23.61 -2.14 -17.06
C GLY A 348 -22.73 -3.28 -17.58
N GLU A 349 -22.10 -3.11 -18.74
CA GLU A 349 -21.14 -4.06 -19.28
C GLU A 349 -19.96 -4.28 -18.31
N GLU A 350 -19.36 -5.46 -18.31
CA GLU A 350 -18.19 -5.69 -17.47
C GLU A 350 -17.00 -4.83 -17.94
N VAL A 351 -16.49 -4.00 -17.03
CA VAL A 351 -15.36 -3.11 -17.27
C VAL A 351 -14.37 -3.20 -16.11
N PHE A 352 -13.17 -2.68 -16.31
CA PHE A 352 -12.20 -2.42 -15.26
C PHE A 352 -11.48 -1.10 -15.54
N ILE A 353 -10.85 -0.55 -14.50
CA ILE A 353 -10.08 0.69 -14.57
C ILE A 353 -8.67 0.34 -14.10
N PRO A 354 -7.66 0.33 -14.98
CA PRO A 354 -6.28 0.12 -14.57
C PRO A 354 -5.86 1.17 -13.54
N GLU A 355 -5.07 0.76 -12.55
CA GLU A 355 -4.49 1.64 -11.54
C GLU A 355 -5.52 2.50 -10.78
N LEU A 356 -6.73 1.98 -10.58
CA LEU A 356 -7.76 2.68 -9.83
C LEU A 356 -7.27 3.07 -8.43
N GLU A 357 -6.42 2.24 -7.80
CA GLU A 357 -5.78 2.46 -6.51
C GLU A 357 -4.86 3.70 -6.45
N ASN A 358 -4.42 4.22 -7.60
CA ASN A 358 -3.57 5.42 -7.70
C ASN A 358 -4.38 6.72 -7.72
N PHE A 359 -5.71 6.65 -7.72
CA PHE A 359 -6.55 7.85 -7.69
C PHE A 359 -6.45 8.53 -6.31
N ILE A 360 -6.67 9.84 -6.29
CA ILE A 360 -6.55 10.63 -5.06
C ILE A 360 -7.93 10.67 -4.39
N LEU A 361 -8.00 10.12 -3.19
CA LEU A 361 -9.18 10.19 -2.33
C LEU A 361 -8.96 11.18 -1.20
N THR A 362 -9.78 12.24 -1.15
CA THR A 362 -9.72 13.26 -0.08
C THR A 362 -11.03 13.37 0.69
N PHE A 363 -10.92 13.76 1.97
CA PHE A 363 -12.05 13.98 2.87
C PHE A 363 -12.21 15.46 3.18
N GLY A 364 -13.45 15.95 3.24
CA GLY A 364 -13.72 17.33 3.64
C GLY A 364 -13.39 17.61 5.12
N ASN A 365 -13.58 16.61 6.00
CA ASN A 365 -13.19 16.68 7.41
C ASN A 365 -12.53 15.35 7.82
N LYS A 366 -11.19 15.30 7.73
CA LYS A 366 -10.40 14.09 8.06
C LYS A 366 -10.38 13.82 9.57
N ASP A 367 -10.42 14.85 10.40
CA ASP A 367 -10.32 14.72 11.86
C ASP A 367 -11.58 14.12 12.49
N GLY A 368 -12.75 14.41 11.92
CA GLY A 368 -14.03 13.87 12.35
C GLY A 368 -14.28 12.40 12.00
N LEU A 369 -13.36 11.76 11.26
CA LEU A 369 -13.46 10.35 10.90
C LEU A 369 -12.87 9.45 11.98
N SER A 370 -13.51 8.31 12.17
CA SER A 370 -13.13 7.27 13.14
C SER A 370 -13.48 5.86 12.65
N VAL A 371 -12.99 4.85 13.35
CA VAL A 371 -13.32 3.43 13.13
C VAL A 371 -14.81 3.10 13.32
N ASP A 372 -15.62 4.02 13.86
CA ASP A 372 -17.06 3.86 14.08
C ASP A 372 -17.90 4.59 13.01
N SER A 373 -17.26 5.23 12.03
CA SER A 373 -17.94 6.01 10.99
C SER A 373 -18.92 5.12 10.20
N LYS A 374 -20.16 5.57 10.06
CA LYS A 374 -21.22 4.86 9.33
C LYS A 374 -21.43 5.37 7.90
N ASN A 375 -21.19 6.67 7.70
CA ASN A 375 -21.31 7.35 6.42
C ASN A 375 -19.96 7.98 6.09
N LEU A 376 -19.62 7.98 4.81
CA LEU A 376 -18.36 8.50 4.32
C LEU A 376 -18.63 9.37 3.09
N ASN A 377 -18.28 10.65 3.18
CA ASN A 377 -18.30 11.56 2.05
C ASN A 377 -16.86 11.87 1.66
N PHE A 378 -16.52 11.67 0.40
CA PHE A 378 -15.17 11.84 -0.10
C PHE A 378 -15.18 12.40 -1.52
N ARG A 379 -14.08 13.05 -1.89
CA ARG A 379 -13.82 13.45 -3.27
C ARG A 379 -12.82 12.46 -3.86
N LEU A 380 -13.17 11.93 -5.03
CA LEU A 380 -12.29 11.06 -5.81
C LEU A 380 -11.83 11.82 -7.06
N THR A 381 -10.52 11.97 -7.20
CA THR A 381 -9.89 12.72 -8.29
C THR A 381 -8.86 11.85 -9.00
N GLY A 382 -8.91 11.83 -10.32
CA GLY A 382 -7.93 11.09 -11.12
C GLY A 382 -8.20 11.17 -12.61
N THR A 383 -7.23 10.70 -13.39
CA THR A 383 -7.37 10.47 -14.82
C THR A 383 -7.14 9.00 -15.08
N GLY A 384 -7.96 8.40 -15.93
CA GLY A 384 -7.82 6.99 -16.23
C GLY A 384 -8.56 6.61 -17.50
N LYS A 385 -8.62 5.31 -17.72
CA LYS A 385 -9.27 4.71 -18.88
C LYS A 385 -10.19 3.59 -18.41
N VAL A 386 -11.46 3.65 -18.78
CA VAL A 386 -12.38 2.52 -18.59
C VAL A 386 -12.14 1.54 -19.73
N VAL A 387 -11.83 0.29 -19.41
CA VAL A 387 -11.53 -0.75 -20.40
C VAL A 387 -12.58 -1.85 -20.29
N TYR A 388 -13.18 -2.23 -21.42
CA TYR A 388 -14.19 -3.28 -21.45
C TYR A 388 -13.55 -4.66 -21.28
N LYS A 389 -14.14 -5.49 -20.41
CA LYS A 389 -13.72 -6.88 -20.25
C LYS A 389 -14.22 -7.70 -21.44
N ILE A 390 -13.37 -8.64 -21.85
CA ILE A 390 -13.59 -9.51 -22.99
C ILE A 390 -13.65 -10.94 -22.47
N ASN A 391 -14.75 -11.63 -22.75
CA ASN A 391 -14.84 -13.06 -22.46
C ASN A 391 -14.10 -13.86 -23.55
N GLU A 392 -12.85 -14.20 -23.27
CA GLU A 392 -12.01 -14.95 -24.19
C GLU A 392 -12.63 -16.31 -24.55
N SER A 393 -13.23 -17.01 -23.58
CA SER A 393 -13.81 -18.33 -23.81
C SER A 393 -14.98 -18.29 -24.78
N GLU A 394 -15.81 -17.26 -24.68
CA GLU A 394 -16.96 -17.04 -25.56
C GLU A 394 -16.50 -16.74 -26.99
N ILE A 395 -15.54 -15.82 -27.16
CA ILE A 395 -14.99 -15.50 -28.48
C ILE A 395 -14.31 -16.72 -29.10
N ALA A 396 -13.54 -17.48 -28.34
CA ALA A 396 -12.88 -18.68 -28.83
C ALA A 396 -13.91 -19.68 -29.39
N SER A 397 -15.03 -19.85 -28.67
CA SER A 397 -16.11 -20.75 -29.08
C SER A 397 -16.81 -20.31 -30.37
N GLN A 398 -17.05 -19.00 -30.53
CA GLN A 398 -17.71 -18.43 -31.71
C GLN A 398 -16.84 -18.58 -32.98
N LEU A 399 -15.51 -18.63 -32.82
CA LEU A 399 -14.53 -18.70 -33.88
C LEU A 399 -14.20 -20.13 -34.38
N LEU A 400 -14.58 -21.19 -33.65
CA LEU A 400 -14.26 -22.57 -34.03
C LEU A 400 -14.84 -22.96 -35.39
N GLY A 401 -13.99 -23.48 -36.27
CA GLY A 401 -14.37 -23.98 -37.59
C GLY A 401 -14.95 -22.94 -38.55
N ARG A 402 -14.99 -21.66 -38.17
CA ARG A 402 -15.47 -20.56 -39.00
C ARG A 402 -14.50 -20.27 -40.14
N LYS A 403 -15.01 -19.67 -41.22
CA LYS A 403 -14.17 -19.22 -42.33
C LYS A 403 -13.39 -17.98 -41.91
N LYS A 404 -12.18 -17.82 -42.44
CA LYS A 404 -11.34 -16.64 -42.24
C LYS A 404 -12.06 -15.34 -42.63
N GLU A 405 -12.88 -15.39 -43.67
CA GLU A 405 -13.66 -14.25 -44.18
C GLU A 405 -14.73 -13.77 -43.20
N ASP A 406 -15.31 -14.69 -42.40
CA ASP A 406 -16.31 -14.37 -41.39
C ASP A 406 -15.71 -13.71 -40.14
N PHE A 407 -14.38 -13.77 -39.96
CA PHE A 407 -13.70 -13.30 -38.75
C PHE A 407 -14.04 -11.85 -38.40
N LYS A 408 -13.96 -10.94 -39.38
CA LYS A 408 -14.26 -9.52 -39.16
C LYS A 408 -15.70 -9.33 -38.72
N ARG A 409 -16.64 -10.01 -39.38
CA ARG A 409 -18.07 -9.94 -39.07
C ARG A 409 -18.37 -10.41 -37.65
N ILE A 410 -17.86 -11.59 -37.27
CA ILE A 410 -18.07 -12.17 -35.93
C ILE A 410 -17.57 -11.24 -34.83
N LEU A 411 -16.42 -10.59 -35.03
CA LEU A 411 -15.87 -9.68 -34.02
C LEU A 411 -16.55 -8.31 -34.01
N SER A 412 -17.03 -7.82 -35.16
CA SER A 412 -17.84 -6.60 -35.23
C SER A 412 -19.21 -6.75 -34.54
N GLU A 413 -19.72 -7.96 -34.38
CA GLU A 413 -20.94 -8.24 -33.59
C GLU A 413 -20.70 -7.99 -32.08
N ASN A 414 -19.44 -8.01 -31.62
CA ASN A 414 -19.09 -7.78 -30.23
C ASN A 414 -18.76 -6.30 -29.96
N LYS A 415 -19.68 -5.60 -29.29
CA LYS A 415 -19.58 -4.15 -29.01
C LYS A 415 -18.40 -3.75 -28.09
N ASN A 416 -17.81 -4.71 -27.39
CA ASN A 416 -16.72 -4.48 -26.45
C ASN A 416 -15.34 -4.50 -27.12
N ILE A 417 -15.25 -4.87 -28.39
CA ILE A 417 -14.00 -4.98 -29.14
C ILE A 417 -13.81 -3.75 -30.02
N GLU A 418 -12.64 -3.13 -29.94
CA GLU A 418 -12.27 -2.02 -30.83
C GLU A 418 -11.55 -2.51 -32.08
N ASN A 419 -10.57 -3.40 -31.90
CA ASN A 419 -9.83 -3.99 -33.01
C ASN A 419 -9.46 -5.45 -32.71
N ALA A 420 -9.28 -6.25 -33.76
CA ALA A 420 -8.80 -7.62 -33.60
C ALA A 420 -8.03 -8.10 -34.83
N GLU A 421 -6.94 -8.83 -34.55
CA GLU A 421 -6.02 -9.35 -35.55
C GLU A 421 -6.00 -10.88 -35.52
N LEU A 422 -6.12 -11.49 -36.70
CA LEU A 422 -6.08 -12.94 -36.87
C LEU A 422 -4.79 -13.37 -37.56
N ILE A 423 -4.02 -14.23 -36.89
CA ILE A 423 -2.87 -14.92 -37.46
C ILE A 423 -3.18 -16.41 -37.54
N LEU A 424 -3.32 -16.92 -38.76
CA LEU A 424 -3.51 -18.35 -39.03
C LEU A 424 -2.19 -19.02 -39.37
N ARG A 425 -1.97 -20.22 -38.84
CA ARG A 425 -0.87 -21.09 -39.25
C ARG A 425 -1.42 -22.46 -39.68
N PRO A 426 -1.01 -22.96 -40.85
CA PRO A 426 -0.27 -22.24 -41.88
C PRO A 426 -1.14 -21.16 -42.58
N LEU A 427 -0.51 -20.10 -43.12
CA LEU A 427 -1.18 -18.88 -43.60
C LEU A 427 -2.20 -19.09 -44.73
N TRP A 428 -2.08 -20.20 -45.48
CA TRP A 428 -2.94 -20.58 -46.59
C TRP A 428 -4.29 -21.21 -46.15
N ARG A 429 -4.51 -21.42 -44.85
CA ARG A 429 -5.78 -21.95 -44.35
C ARG A 429 -6.92 -20.94 -44.52
N SER A 430 -8.05 -21.42 -45.05
CA SER A 430 -9.29 -20.66 -45.21
C SER A 430 -10.26 -20.80 -44.03
N LYS A 431 -10.03 -21.77 -43.13
CA LYS A 431 -10.85 -22.03 -41.95
C LYS A 431 -10.02 -21.97 -40.67
N LEU A 432 -10.67 -21.50 -39.61
CA LEU A 432 -10.14 -21.54 -38.25
C LEU A 432 -10.16 -22.98 -37.70
N PRO A 433 -9.27 -23.34 -36.76
CA PRO A 433 -9.25 -24.67 -36.15
C PRO A 433 -10.57 -25.01 -35.44
N ASP A 434 -10.95 -26.29 -35.47
CA ASP A 434 -12.19 -26.78 -34.84
C ASP A 434 -12.02 -27.14 -33.36
N LYS A 435 -10.80 -27.01 -32.81
CA LYS A 435 -10.47 -27.35 -31.42
C LYS A 435 -10.04 -26.12 -30.65
N LEU A 436 -10.65 -25.86 -29.49
CA LEU A 436 -10.31 -24.75 -28.59
C LEU A 436 -8.82 -24.65 -28.29
N LYS A 437 -8.14 -25.78 -28.03
CA LYS A 437 -6.70 -25.84 -27.75
C LYS A 437 -5.81 -25.27 -28.87
N ARG A 438 -6.36 -25.07 -30.07
CA ARG A 438 -5.65 -24.55 -31.26
C ARG A 438 -5.99 -23.10 -31.57
N VAL A 439 -6.90 -22.48 -30.80
CA VAL A 439 -7.22 -21.06 -30.89
C VAL A 439 -6.66 -20.39 -29.65
N LYS A 440 -5.61 -19.59 -29.83
CA LYS A 440 -5.02 -18.79 -28.75
C LYS A 440 -5.54 -17.37 -28.86
N ILE A 441 -6.31 -16.93 -27.87
CA ILE A 441 -6.71 -15.53 -27.73
C ILE A 441 -5.68 -14.82 -26.86
N VAL A 442 -5.34 -13.61 -27.25
CA VAL A 442 -4.48 -12.70 -26.49
C VAL A 442 -5.18 -11.36 -26.46
N VAL A 443 -5.65 -10.93 -25.30
CA VAL A 443 -6.23 -9.60 -25.14
C VAL A 443 -5.11 -8.62 -24.78
N ASN A 444 -4.96 -7.57 -25.59
CA ASN A 444 -4.01 -6.50 -25.35
C ASN A 444 -4.73 -5.36 -24.62
N TYR A 445 -4.60 -5.32 -23.30
CA TYR A 445 -5.23 -4.31 -22.46
C TYR A 445 -4.53 -2.93 -22.48
N GLY A 446 -3.52 -2.74 -23.35
CA GLY A 446 -2.63 -1.58 -23.29
C GLY A 446 -1.54 -1.79 -22.22
N GLU A 447 -0.37 -1.18 -22.40
CA GLU A 447 0.77 -1.34 -21.50
C GLU A 447 0.39 -0.97 -20.04
N LYS A 448 0.90 -1.79 -19.11
CA LYS A 448 0.85 -1.61 -17.66
C LYS A 448 1.79 -0.51 -17.19
#